data_AF-A0A2L0EQK8-F1
#
_entry.id   AF-A0A2L0EQK8-F1
#
_cell.length_a   1.000
_cell.length_b   1.000
_cell.length_c   1.000
_cell.angle_alpha   90.00
_cell.angle_beta   90.00
_cell.angle_gamma   90.00
#
_symmetry.space_group_name_H-M   'P 1'
#
loop_
_entity.id
_entity.type
_entity.pdbx_description
1 polymer ?
#
loop_
_entity_poly.entity_id
_entity_poly.type
_entity_poly.pdbx_seq_one_letter_code
_entity_poly.pdbx_strand_id
1 'polypeptide(L)'
;MRRSRTEGGRSRGGRLAMGLAAGLIALMLPALAGAEDPDTDVDGIIDQDDNCPSIPNPAQEDSDGDYVGDACDDCPFTSNDQLDSDGDGHGEACDNCSSVENPDQADTDGDGAGDACDRDDDDDGVLDPNDNCPSVVNPDQADLDGNGVGDACDGDFDGDGVLNDDDNCETLQNPGQEDADGDDIGDACDTDIDEDGVANDLDNCDFDPNPDQADVEDDKVGDACDNCLTAQNPRQEDADEDGEGDACEPDIDFDGDGHFNAGDNCPGNENPGQENVDGDGFGDVCDLDIDDDGLPNLPEPQDNCESVPNIFQEDTDGDGAGDACEDDDDNDGIVDADDNCPHVQNQDQTDTDANGRGDACDHATGDDDGDGVLDENDNCKGIPNPDQTDSDGNGVGNACEDSDDDGVTNAADNCDEAPNVDQADIDGDGIGDACDEDDDGDGVADEQDNCATVRNPDQADSDVDDRGDACDSNDADDDDDGLEDGADNCPLVANADQGDSDGDGIGDACDDGSDGGAAPEPEVSSGLVCAMQAMQRRGGGGELVGLTALLAGALGLGARRRRRRAG
;
A
#
# COMPACT_ATOMS: atom_id res chain seq x y z
N MET A 1 -18.65 5.69 -47.48
CA MET A 1 -19.58 6.63 -48.15
C MET A 1 -20.38 5.91 -49.26
N ARG A 2 -21.48 6.52 -49.71
CA ARG A 2 -22.03 6.54 -51.10
C ARG A 2 -20.98 6.25 -52.21
N ARG A 3 -21.26 5.69 -53.41
CA ARG A 3 -22.46 5.31 -54.21
C ARG A 3 -21.97 4.35 -55.34
N SER A 4 -22.67 3.30 -55.81
CA SER A 4 -23.93 3.22 -56.58
C SER A 4 -23.86 3.65 -58.08
N ARG A 5 -24.35 2.74 -58.99
CA ARG A 5 -24.73 2.94 -60.43
C ARG A 5 -23.59 3.03 -61.47
N THR A 6 -23.77 2.76 -62.79
CA THR A 6 -25.00 2.60 -63.64
C THR A 6 -24.74 1.74 -64.90
N GLU A 7 -25.81 1.33 -65.63
CA GLU A 7 -26.01 1.17 -67.10
C GLU A 7 -24.79 1.02 -68.08
N GLY A 8 -24.80 0.24 -69.18
CA GLY A 8 -25.83 -0.61 -69.81
C GLY A 8 -25.97 -0.40 -71.34
N GLY A 9 -26.31 -1.45 -72.12
CA GLY A 9 -27.00 -1.31 -73.42
C GLY A 9 -26.43 -1.92 -74.73
N ARG A 10 -27.28 -2.71 -75.42
CA ARG A 10 -27.48 -2.86 -76.90
C ARG A 10 -26.27 -2.93 -77.87
N SER A 11 -26.31 -3.90 -78.83
CA SER A 11 -26.84 -3.64 -80.20
C SER A 11 -26.61 -4.73 -81.30
N ARG A 12 -27.71 -5.37 -81.76
CA ARG A 12 -28.07 -5.73 -83.18
C ARG A 12 -27.16 -6.65 -84.07
N GLY A 13 -27.72 -7.83 -84.39
CA GLY A 13 -28.01 -8.30 -85.78
C GLY A 13 -26.98 -9.22 -86.48
N GLY A 14 -27.36 -10.10 -87.43
CA GLY A 14 -28.69 -10.56 -87.86
C GLY A 14 -28.80 -11.01 -89.34
N ARG A 15 -29.82 -11.83 -89.70
CA ARG A 15 -30.15 -12.40 -91.05
C ARG A 15 -29.18 -13.51 -91.53
N LEU A 16 -29.51 -14.50 -92.38
CA LEU A 16 -30.70 -15.00 -93.14
C LEU A 16 -30.46 -16.54 -93.38
N ALA A 17 -31.29 -17.45 -93.94
CA ALA A 17 -32.61 -17.49 -94.59
C ALA A 17 -33.19 -18.93 -94.42
N MET A 18 -34.48 -19.17 -94.12
CA MET A 18 -35.68 -19.20 -95.00
C MET A 18 -35.80 -20.36 -96.01
N GLY A 19 -36.65 -21.35 -95.69
CA GLY A 19 -37.20 -22.40 -96.59
C GLY A 19 -37.93 -23.49 -95.78
N LEU A 20 -39.27 -23.57 -95.70
CA LEU A 20 -40.24 -24.09 -96.69
C LEU A 20 -40.02 -25.59 -97.06
N ALA A 21 -40.98 -26.53 -96.92
CA ALA A 21 -42.25 -26.59 -96.16
C ALA A 21 -42.87 -28.02 -96.21
N ALA A 22 -43.82 -28.31 -95.28
CA ALA A 22 -44.88 -29.35 -95.33
C ALA A 22 -44.46 -30.84 -95.53
N GLY A 23 -44.65 -31.79 -94.61
CA GLY A 23 -45.58 -31.91 -93.49
C GLY A 23 -46.53 -33.12 -93.68
N LEU A 24 -46.76 -33.94 -92.64
CA LEU A 24 -47.96 -34.80 -92.55
C LEU A 24 -48.25 -35.29 -91.11
N ILE A 25 -49.34 -34.74 -90.56
CA ILE A 25 -50.27 -35.23 -89.52
C ILE A 25 -49.79 -36.30 -88.50
N ALA A 26 -49.84 -35.88 -87.24
CA ALA A 26 -49.62 -36.63 -86.00
C ALA A 26 -50.45 -37.91 -85.80
N LEU A 27 -49.91 -38.80 -84.97
CA LEU A 27 -50.63 -39.58 -83.96
C LEU A 27 -50.06 -39.18 -82.58
N MET A 28 -50.92 -38.97 -81.59
CA MET A 28 -50.50 -38.58 -80.24
C MET A 28 -50.37 -39.79 -79.30
N LEU A 29 -49.28 -39.80 -78.55
CA LEU A 29 -49.20 -40.30 -77.17
C LEU A 29 -48.52 -39.20 -76.32
N PRO A 30 -48.80 -39.11 -75.00
CA PRO A 30 -48.43 -37.95 -74.19
C PRO A 30 -46.94 -37.91 -73.81
N ALA A 31 -46.51 -36.74 -73.35
CA ALA A 31 -45.12 -36.49 -72.96
C ALA A 31 -44.74 -37.17 -71.63
N LEU A 32 -43.52 -37.70 -71.57
CA LEU A 32 -42.60 -37.36 -70.50
C LEU A 32 -41.67 -36.28 -71.06
N ALA A 33 -41.49 -35.18 -70.34
CA ALA A 33 -40.25 -34.41 -70.46
C ALA A 33 -39.21 -35.12 -69.58
N GLY A 34 -37.96 -35.20 -70.03
CA GLY A 34 -36.87 -35.29 -69.07
C GLY A 34 -36.82 -33.97 -68.30
N ALA A 35 -36.38 -34.01 -67.05
CA ALA A 35 -35.69 -32.85 -66.53
C ALA A 35 -34.42 -32.63 -67.38
N GLU A 36 -34.04 -31.38 -67.58
CA GLU A 36 -32.63 -31.08 -67.83
C GLU A 36 -31.99 -31.20 -66.44
N ASP A 37 -30.92 -32.00 -66.35
CA ASP A 37 -30.27 -32.26 -65.07
C ASP A 37 -29.64 -30.96 -64.56
N PRO A 38 -29.71 -30.67 -63.25
CA PRO A 38 -29.10 -29.48 -62.70
C PRO A 38 -27.57 -29.46 -62.86
N ASP A 39 -27.07 -28.25 -62.73
CA ASP A 39 -25.68 -27.81 -62.62
C ASP A 39 -25.80 -26.81 -61.46
N THR A 40 -25.61 -27.31 -60.24
CA THR A 40 -26.06 -26.66 -59.01
C THR A 40 -25.15 -25.51 -58.57
N ASP A 41 -23.85 -25.58 -58.86
CA ASP A 41 -22.85 -24.58 -58.49
C ASP A 41 -22.34 -23.71 -59.67
N VAL A 42 -22.64 -24.12 -60.90
CA VAL A 42 -22.35 -23.42 -62.16
C VAL A 42 -20.88 -23.52 -62.60
N ASP A 43 -20.22 -24.65 -62.34
CA ASP A 43 -18.86 -24.97 -62.80
C ASP A 43 -18.81 -25.38 -64.30
N GLY A 44 -19.84 -26.10 -64.79
CA GLY A 44 -19.96 -26.60 -66.17
C GLY A 44 -20.09 -28.12 -66.35
N ILE A 45 -20.05 -28.92 -65.28
CA ILE A 45 -20.46 -30.32 -65.19
C ILE A 45 -21.99 -30.35 -64.86
N ILE A 46 -22.55 -31.50 -64.47
CA ILE A 46 -23.96 -31.65 -64.06
C ILE A 46 -24.04 -32.62 -62.87
N ASP A 47 -24.96 -32.39 -61.93
CA ASP A 47 -25.02 -33.04 -60.62
C ASP A 47 -24.98 -34.60 -60.62
N GLN A 48 -25.28 -35.29 -61.74
CA GLN A 48 -25.15 -36.76 -61.88
C GLN A 48 -23.76 -37.29 -62.29
N ASP A 49 -22.94 -36.43 -62.91
CA ASP A 49 -21.64 -36.74 -63.53
C ASP A 49 -20.51 -35.92 -62.84
N ASP A 50 -20.82 -35.31 -61.70
CA ASP A 50 -20.02 -34.36 -60.92
C ASP A 50 -19.62 -34.98 -59.56
N ASN A 51 -18.34 -34.90 -59.19
CA ASN A 51 -17.85 -35.38 -57.89
C ASN A 51 -17.87 -34.33 -56.76
N CYS A 52 -18.16 -33.04 -57.05
CA CYS A 52 -18.45 -32.01 -56.04
C CYS A 52 -19.70 -31.17 -56.34
N PRO A 53 -20.94 -31.73 -56.35
CA PRO A 53 -22.18 -31.07 -56.81
C PRO A 53 -22.66 -29.79 -56.07
N SER A 54 -21.82 -29.18 -55.24
CA SER A 54 -22.05 -27.86 -54.65
C SER A 54 -20.80 -26.99 -54.48
N ILE A 55 -19.62 -27.42 -54.96
CA ILE A 55 -18.34 -26.70 -54.81
C ILE A 55 -17.56 -26.74 -56.14
N PRO A 56 -17.48 -25.61 -56.89
CA PRO A 56 -17.04 -25.62 -58.29
C PRO A 56 -15.63 -26.17 -58.56
N ASN A 57 -15.54 -27.36 -59.14
CA ASN A 57 -14.28 -28.05 -59.43
C ASN A 57 -14.12 -28.52 -60.90
N PRO A 58 -14.01 -27.64 -61.92
CA PRO A 58 -14.05 -28.02 -63.36
C PRO A 58 -12.91 -28.92 -63.88
N ALA A 59 -11.98 -29.31 -63.01
CA ALA A 59 -10.97 -30.31 -63.27
C ALA A 59 -11.46 -31.74 -63.00
N GLN A 60 -12.42 -31.91 -62.06
CA GLN A 60 -12.92 -33.19 -61.55
C GLN A 60 -11.75 -34.08 -61.12
N GLU A 61 -10.92 -33.53 -60.24
CA GLU A 61 -9.83 -34.22 -59.58
C GLU A 61 -10.43 -35.07 -58.43
N ASP A 62 -9.89 -36.28 -58.30
CA ASP A 62 -10.33 -37.41 -57.47
C ASP A 62 -9.04 -38.23 -57.25
N SER A 63 -8.30 -37.87 -56.19
CA SER A 63 -6.90 -38.28 -56.02
C SER A 63 -6.72 -39.71 -55.47
N ASP A 64 -7.73 -40.29 -54.80
CA ASP A 64 -7.69 -41.68 -54.33
C ASP A 64 -8.67 -42.65 -55.03
N GLY A 65 -9.76 -42.15 -55.64
CA GLY A 65 -10.70 -42.92 -56.45
C GLY A 65 -12.03 -43.29 -55.78
N ASP A 66 -12.50 -42.57 -54.76
CA ASP A 66 -13.73 -42.88 -54.01
C ASP A 66 -15.03 -42.23 -54.51
N TYR A 67 -14.92 -41.35 -55.52
CA TYR A 67 -15.98 -40.57 -56.17
C TYR A 67 -16.49 -39.32 -55.44
N VAL A 68 -15.85 -38.88 -54.35
CA VAL A 68 -15.78 -37.46 -53.97
C VAL A 68 -14.67 -36.80 -54.82
N GLY A 69 -14.30 -35.53 -54.57
CA GLY A 69 -13.22 -34.86 -55.28
C GLY A 69 -12.49 -33.82 -54.46
N ASP A 70 -11.19 -33.65 -54.73
CA ASP A 70 -10.17 -32.90 -53.98
C ASP A 70 -10.53 -31.44 -53.58
N ALA A 71 -11.65 -30.90 -54.04
CA ALA A 71 -12.16 -29.56 -53.74
C ALA A 71 -13.34 -29.52 -52.74
N CYS A 72 -13.93 -30.67 -52.43
CA CYS A 72 -15.03 -30.87 -51.49
C CYS A 72 -14.84 -32.10 -50.59
N ASP A 73 -13.64 -32.68 -50.64
CA ASP A 73 -13.21 -33.88 -49.92
C ASP A 73 -12.47 -33.47 -48.64
N ASP A 74 -12.93 -33.98 -47.49
CA ASP A 74 -12.30 -33.79 -46.18
C ASP A 74 -11.06 -34.69 -45.97
N CYS A 75 -10.81 -35.68 -46.83
CA CYS A 75 -9.57 -36.45 -46.87
C CYS A 75 -9.08 -36.73 -48.32
N PRO A 76 -8.60 -35.72 -49.09
CA PRO A 76 -8.25 -35.82 -50.53
C PRO A 76 -7.24 -36.90 -50.97
N PHE A 77 -6.71 -37.70 -50.06
CA PHE A 77 -5.78 -38.81 -50.35
C PHE A 77 -6.15 -40.12 -49.64
N THR A 78 -7.27 -40.18 -48.90
CA THR A 78 -7.67 -41.31 -48.05
C THR A 78 -9.19 -41.54 -48.02
N SER A 79 -9.68 -42.21 -49.08
CA SER A 79 -11.06 -42.68 -49.28
C SER A 79 -11.83 -43.04 -48.00
N ASN A 80 -12.96 -42.36 -47.79
CA ASN A 80 -13.70 -42.38 -46.54
C ASN A 80 -15.24 -42.40 -46.77
N ASP A 81 -16.02 -41.81 -45.86
CA ASP A 81 -17.45 -41.51 -46.08
C ASP A 81 -17.87 -40.07 -45.73
N GLN A 82 -16.91 -39.12 -45.80
CA GLN A 82 -17.04 -37.68 -45.53
C GLN A 82 -17.63 -37.40 -44.15
N LEU A 83 -16.94 -37.93 -43.13
CA LEU A 83 -17.27 -37.81 -41.73
C LEU A 83 -16.18 -36.99 -41.03
N ASP A 84 -16.50 -35.71 -40.90
CA ASP A 84 -15.88 -34.72 -40.04
C ASP A 84 -16.78 -34.59 -38.78
N SER A 85 -16.23 -34.85 -37.60
CA SER A 85 -16.97 -35.10 -36.35
C SER A 85 -16.94 -33.92 -35.36
N ASP A 86 -15.91 -33.08 -35.44
CA ASP A 86 -15.68 -31.87 -34.64
C ASP A 86 -15.93 -30.61 -35.47
N GLY A 87 -15.51 -30.58 -36.73
CA GLY A 87 -15.87 -29.55 -37.72
C GLY A 87 -14.69 -28.79 -38.32
N ASP A 88 -13.48 -29.35 -38.25
CA ASP A 88 -12.22 -28.63 -38.38
C ASP A 88 -11.79 -28.39 -39.85
N GLY A 89 -12.14 -29.32 -40.75
CA GLY A 89 -11.78 -29.30 -42.17
C GLY A 89 -11.15 -30.59 -42.71
N HIS A 90 -10.75 -31.52 -41.84
CA HIS A 90 -10.20 -32.84 -42.18
C HIS A 90 -11.12 -33.96 -41.63
N GLY A 91 -11.22 -35.09 -42.32
CA GLY A 91 -12.14 -36.17 -41.93
C GLY A 91 -11.52 -37.25 -41.02
N GLU A 92 -12.34 -38.00 -40.27
CA GLU A 92 -11.96 -39.12 -39.35
C GLU A 92 -11.03 -40.21 -39.95
N ALA A 93 -10.73 -40.16 -41.26
CA ALA A 93 -9.88 -41.11 -41.97
C ALA A 93 -8.45 -40.61 -42.23
N CYS A 94 -8.17 -39.32 -42.05
CA CYS A 94 -6.88 -38.70 -42.33
C CYS A 94 -6.41 -37.73 -41.23
N ASP A 95 -7.35 -37.21 -40.44
CA ASP A 95 -7.09 -36.42 -39.25
C ASP A 95 -6.47 -37.26 -38.11
N ASN A 96 -5.57 -36.63 -37.33
CA ASN A 96 -4.88 -37.25 -36.21
C ASN A 96 -5.60 -37.05 -34.85
N CYS A 97 -6.60 -36.18 -34.76
CA CYS A 97 -7.30 -35.80 -33.53
C CYS A 97 -8.84 -35.81 -33.63
N SER A 98 -9.44 -36.94 -34.06
CA SER A 98 -10.84 -37.10 -34.53
C SER A 98 -11.99 -36.94 -33.53
N SER A 99 -11.84 -36.00 -32.59
CA SER A 99 -12.89 -35.41 -31.77
C SER A 99 -12.51 -34.01 -31.20
N VAL A 100 -11.45 -33.36 -31.71
CA VAL A 100 -10.88 -32.08 -31.26
C VAL A 100 -10.36 -31.28 -32.45
N GLU A 101 -10.96 -30.12 -32.75
CA GLU A 101 -10.60 -29.27 -33.91
C GLU A 101 -9.10 -28.87 -33.93
N ASN A 102 -8.29 -29.35 -34.88
CA ASN A 102 -6.88 -28.95 -35.07
C ASN A 102 -6.47 -28.75 -36.55
N PRO A 103 -6.95 -27.69 -37.24
CA PRO A 103 -6.92 -27.60 -38.71
C PRO A 103 -5.54 -27.50 -39.39
N ASP A 104 -4.46 -27.35 -38.64
CA ASP A 104 -3.08 -27.43 -39.12
C ASP A 104 -2.45 -28.83 -39.01
N GLN A 105 -3.07 -29.73 -38.23
CA GLN A 105 -2.67 -31.13 -38.01
C GLN A 105 -1.21 -31.21 -37.53
N ALA A 106 -0.92 -30.46 -36.47
CA ALA A 106 0.32 -30.60 -35.72
C ALA A 106 0.47 -32.04 -35.17
N ASP A 107 1.72 -32.51 -35.15
CA ASP A 107 2.19 -33.88 -34.87
C ASP A 107 3.68 -33.73 -34.56
N THR A 108 3.99 -33.25 -33.36
CA THR A 108 5.33 -32.75 -32.99
C THR A 108 6.37 -33.87 -32.79
N ASP A 109 5.99 -34.99 -32.16
CA ASP A 109 6.85 -36.19 -32.01
C ASP A 109 6.88 -37.08 -33.29
N GLY A 110 5.74 -37.22 -33.97
CA GLY A 110 5.53 -38.11 -35.11
C GLY A 110 4.94 -39.50 -34.79
N ASP A 111 4.28 -39.71 -33.65
CA ASP A 111 3.49 -40.92 -33.33
C ASP A 111 2.33 -41.11 -34.31
N GLY A 112 1.64 -40.01 -34.64
CA GLY A 112 0.42 -39.98 -35.45
C GLY A 112 -0.89 -39.84 -34.66
N ALA A 113 -0.81 -39.52 -33.37
CA ALA A 113 -1.72 -38.56 -32.75
C ALA A 113 -1.36 -37.13 -33.20
N GLY A 114 -1.85 -36.11 -32.49
CA GLY A 114 -1.47 -34.72 -32.73
C GLY A 114 -1.61 -33.87 -31.49
N ASP A 115 -0.91 -32.73 -31.49
CA ASP A 115 -0.68 -31.84 -30.33
C ASP A 115 -2.00 -31.38 -29.64
N ALA A 116 -3.13 -31.40 -30.37
CA ALA A 116 -4.44 -31.04 -29.80
C ALA A 116 -5.12 -32.18 -29.01
N CYS A 117 -4.59 -33.40 -29.04
CA CYS A 117 -5.23 -34.59 -28.48
C CYS A 117 -4.30 -35.65 -27.86
N ASP A 118 -2.98 -35.46 -27.89
CA ASP A 118 -2.07 -36.28 -27.08
C ASP A 118 -1.99 -35.79 -25.61
N ARG A 119 -0.88 -36.06 -24.92
CA ARG A 119 -0.57 -35.69 -23.53
C ARG A 119 0.94 -35.58 -23.24
N ASP A 120 1.77 -35.71 -24.27
CA ASP A 120 3.23 -35.87 -24.19
C ASP A 120 3.74 -35.47 -25.60
N ASP A 121 3.45 -34.22 -26.01
CA ASP A 121 3.46 -33.74 -27.41
C ASP A 121 4.79 -33.94 -28.17
N ASP A 122 5.90 -34.24 -27.48
CA ASP A 122 7.21 -34.56 -28.06
C ASP A 122 7.86 -35.91 -27.61
N ASP A 123 7.11 -36.77 -26.90
CA ASP A 123 7.49 -38.12 -26.40
C ASP A 123 8.76 -38.14 -25.51
N ASP A 124 9.01 -37.08 -24.73
CA ASP A 124 10.08 -37.02 -23.72
C ASP A 124 9.78 -37.85 -22.46
N GLY A 125 8.49 -37.95 -22.10
CA GLY A 125 7.98 -38.64 -20.91
C GLY A 125 7.51 -37.75 -19.74
N VAL A 126 7.54 -36.43 -19.89
CA VAL A 126 6.81 -35.44 -19.08
C VAL A 126 5.51 -35.08 -19.81
N LEU A 127 4.39 -35.02 -19.07
CA LEU A 127 3.09 -34.73 -19.69
C LEU A 127 2.84 -33.22 -19.72
N ASP A 128 2.45 -32.67 -20.88
CA ASP A 128 2.28 -31.22 -21.17
C ASP A 128 1.77 -30.34 -20.01
N PRO A 129 0.74 -30.75 -19.23
CA PRO A 129 0.25 -29.95 -18.09
C PRO A 129 1.24 -29.82 -16.90
N ASN A 130 2.44 -30.38 -17.02
CA ASN A 130 3.54 -30.37 -16.04
C ASN A 130 4.90 -30.19 -16.74
N ASP A 131 4.90 -29.89 -18.03
CA ASP A 131 6.08 -29.69 -18.85
C ASP A 131 6.29 -28.19 -19.07
N ASN A 132 7.51 -27.70 -18.82
CA ASN A 132 7.90 -26.31 -19.06
C ASN A 132 8.39 -26.05 -20.49
N CYS A 133 8.56 -27.07 -21.33
CA CYS A 133 8.77 -26.95 -22.77
C CYS A 133 7.98 -27.99 -23.62
N PRO A 134 6.63 -27.91 -23.70
CA PRO A 134 5.73 -28.87 -24.40
C PRO A 134 5.88 -29.08 -25.93
N SER A 135 7.07 -28.88 -26.49
CA SER A 135 7.43 -29.16 -27.89
C SER A 135 8.95 -29.21 -28.11
N VAL A 136 9.76 -29.27 -27.04
CA VAL A 136 11.24 -29.19 -27.06
C VAL A 136 11.94 -30.13 -26.04
N VAL A 137 11.50 -31.37 -25.90
CA VAL A 137 12.22 -32.57 -25.37
C VAL A 137 13.31 -32.25 -24.33
N ASN A 138 12.91 -32.03 -23.07
CA ASN A 138 13.77 -31.70 -21.94
C ASN A 138 13.46 -32.51 -20.66
N PRO A 139 13.80 -33.83 -20.60
CA PRO A 139 13.35 -34.71 -19.52
C PRO A 139 13.99 -34.46 -18.14
N ASP A 140 14.85 -33.44 -18.03
CA ASP A 140 15.39 -32.91 -16.79
C ASP A 140 14.63 -31.68 -16.26
N GLN A 141 13.75 -31.06 -17.07
CA GLN A 141 12.87 -29.93 -16.69
C GLN A 141 13.65 -28.82 -15.98
N ALA A 142 14.76 -28.42 -16.60
CA ALA A 142 15.55 -27.28 -16.16
C ALA A 142 14.76 -25.98 -16.42
N ASP A 143 14.86 -25.07 -15.45
CA ASP A 143 14.12 -23.81 -15.31
C ASP A 143 14.98 -22.96 -14.35
N LEU A 144 15.92 -22.20 -14.91
CA LEU A 144 16.96 -21.53 -14.13
C LEU A 144 16.47 -20.24 -13.44
N ASP A 145 15.62 -19.44 -14.08
CA ASP A 145 15.03 -18.24 -13.49
C ASP A 145 13.76 -18.52 -12.65
N GLY A 146 13.07 -19.63 -12.91
CA GLY A 146 11.83 -20.02 -12.23
C GLY A 146 10.56 -19.44 -12.85
N ASN A 147 10.58 -18.94 -14.09
CA ASN A 147 9.41 -18.33 -14.73
C ASN A 147 8.36 -19.34 -15.21
N GLY A 148 8.73 -20.62 -15.36
CA GLY A 148 7.85 -21.70 -15.81
C GLY A 148 7.96 -22.02 -17.30
N VAL A 149 8.91 -21.43 -18.02
CA VAL A 149 9.42 -21.85 -19.33
C VAL A 149 10.79 -22.46 -19.11
N GLY A 150 11.08 -23.61 -19.73
CA GLY A 150 12.34 -24.31 -19.45
C GLY A 150 13.54 -23.86 -20.28
N ASP A 151 14.75 -24.13 -19.78
CA ASP A 151 16.05 -23.84 -20.43
C ASP A 151 16.19 -24.43 -21.85
N ALA A 152 15.31 -25.35 -22.27
CA ALA A 152 15.31 -25.91 -23.61
C ALA A 152 14.54 -25.06 -24.64
N CYS A 153 13.67 -24.16 -24.18
CA CYS A 153 12.77 -23.37 -25.01
C CYS A 153 12.71 -21.87 -24.65
N ASP A 154 13.27 -21.43 -23.52
CA ASP A 154 13.47 -20.00 -23.25
C ASP A 154 14.62 -19.40 -24.09
N GLY A 155 14.61 -18.08 -24.25
CA GLY A 155 15.67 -17.27 -24.87
C GLY A 155 16.41 -16.35 -23.90
N ASP A 156 16.05 -16.36 -22.62
CA ASP A 156 16.64 -15.63 -21.49
C ASP A 156 16.64 -16.62 -20.31
N PHE A 157 17.77 -17.31 -20.06
CA PHE A 157 17.78 -18.48 -19.17
C PHE A 157 17.73 -18.11 -17.69
N ASP A 158 18.31 -16.98 -17.28
CA ASP A 158 18.36 -16.58 -15.88
C ASP A 158 17.45 -15.40 -15.52
N GLY A 159 16.73 -14.82 -16.50
CA GLY A 159 15.67 -13.85 -16.29
C GLY A 159 16.15 -12.42 -16.07
N ASP A 160 17.38 -12.09 -16.47
CA ASP A 160 17.99 -10.77 -16.27
C ASP A 160 17.48 -9.69 -17.26
N GLY A 161 16.94 -10.12 -18.41
CA GLY A 161 16.42 -9.28 -19.49
C GLY A 161 17.32 -9.16 -20.74
N VAL A 162 18.47 -9.82 -20.76
CA VAL A 162 19.35 -10.04 -21.92
C VAL A 162 19.02 -11.42 -22.53
N LEU A 163 19.22 -11.58 -23.84
CA LEU A 163 18.97 -12.86 -24.51
C LEU A 163 20.26 -13.67 -24.58
N ASN A 164 20.19 -14.99 -24.38
CA ASN A 164 21.33 -15.92 -24.33
C ASN A 164 22.31 -15.82 -25.53
N ASP A 165 21.84 -15.39 -26.70
CA ASP A 165 22.62 -15.22 -27.95
C ASP A 165 23.42 -13.88 -28.00
N ASP A 166 23.12 -12.95 -27.08
CA ASP A 166 23.69 -11.60 -26.90
C ASP A 166 24.24 -11.38 -25.46
N ASP A 167 24.24 -12.41 -24.60
CA ASP A 167 24.60 -12.40 -23.17
C ASP A 167 26.03 -12.93 -22.90
N ASN A 168 26.81 -12.22 -22.08
CA ASN A 168 28.17 -12.61 -21.68
C ASN A 168 28.26 -13.51 -20.43
N CYS A 169 27.14 -13.79 -19.74
CA CYS A 169 27.05 -14.68 -18.59
C CYS A 169 25.76 -15.54 -18.58
N GLU A 170 25.52 -16.33 -19.65
CA GLU A 170 24.37 -17.24 -19.96
C GLU A 170 23.61 -17.99 -18.82
N THR A 171 24.09 -17.98 -17.56
CA THR A 171 23.50 -18.68 -16.40
C THR A 171 23.66 -17.92 -15.06
N LEU A 172 23.96 -16.61 -15.07
CA LEU A 172 24.13 -15.79 -13.86
C LEU A 172 23.83 -14.28 -14.09
N GLN A 173 22.59 -13.89 -13.79
CA GLN A 173 22.01 -12.53 -13.94
C GLN A 173 23.02 -11.38 -13.76
N ASN A 174 23.29 -10.65 -14.85
CA ASN A 174 24.11 -9.44 -14.86
C ASN A 174 23.59 -8.37 -15.85
N PRO A 175 22.43 -7.70 -15.57
CA PRO A 175 21.73 -6.87 -16.58
C PRO A 175 22.48 -5.62 -17.08
N GLY A 176 23.64 -5.30 -16.48
CA GLY A 176 24.54 -4.25 -16.94
C GLY A 176 25.50 -4.72 -18.04
N GLN A 177 25.72 -6.04 -18.15
CA GLN A 177 26.65 -6.71 -19.07
C GLN A 177 28.06 -6.12 -18.98
N GLU A 178 28.52 -5.92 -17.74
CA GLU A 178 29.90 -5.56 -17.42
C GLU A 178 30.89 -6.64 -17.91
N ASP A 179 31.99 -6.17 -18.48
CA ASP A 179 33.06 -6.91 -19.18
C ASP A 179 34.29 -6.00 -19.15
N ALA A 180 35.17 -6.20 -18.16
CA ALA A 180 36.27 -5.29 -17.84
C ALA A 180 37.47 -5.41 -18.80
N ASP A 181 37.82 -6.63 -19.24
CA ASP A 181 38.97 -6.88 -20.12
C ASP A 181 38.62 -6.87 -21.63
N GLY A 182 37.39 -7.24 -22.00
CA GLY A 182 36.90 -7.36 -23.37
C GLY A 182 37.10 -8.74 -24.01
N ASP A 183 37.06 -9.84 -23.25
CA ASP A 183 37.21 -11.24 -23.70
C ASP A 183 35.93 -11.86 -24.33
N ASP A 184 34.76 -11.22 -24.15
CA ASP A 184 33.39 -11.73 -24.40
C ASP A 184 32.84 -12.65 -23.25
N ILE A 185 33.39 -12.61 -22.03
CA ILE A 185 32.81 -13.18 -20.78
C ILE A 185 32.57 -12.05 -19.77
N GLY A 186 31.46 -12.07 -19.02
CA GLY A 186 31.11 -10.99 -18.09
C GLY A 186 31.71 -11.08 -16.68
N ASP A 187 31.89 -9.91 -16.05
CA ASP A 187 32.48 -9.74 -14.70
C ASP A 187 31.80 -10.61 -13.62
N ALA A 188 30.52 -10.92 -13.79
CA ALA A 188 29.73 -11.71 -12.83
C ALA A 188 30.12 -13.21 -12.83
N CYS A 189 30.54 -13.74 -13.98
CA CYS A 189 30.80 -15.17 -14.18
C CYS A 189 32.27 -15.50 -14.49
N ASP A 190 33.12 -14.52 -14.78
CA ASP A 190 34.56 -14.72 -14.92
C ASP A 190 35.28 -14.88 -13.56
N THR A 191 36.55 -15.32 -13.63
CA THR A 191 37.41 -15.70 -12.50
C THR A 191 38.78 -15.02 -12.50
N ASP A 192 39.11 -14.17 -13.48
CA ASP A 192 40.40 -13.52 -13.76
C ASP A 192 40.10 -12.19 -14.51
N ILE A 193 39.19 -11.36 -13.94
CA ILE A 193 38.33 -10.33 -14.58
C ILE A 193 39.07 -9.31 -15.50
N ASP A 194 40.38 -9.18 -15.39
CA ASP A 194 41.19 -8.17 -16.05
C ASP A 194 42.33 -8.75 -16.95
N GLU A 195 42.32 -10.07 -17.22
CA GLU A 195 43.35 -10.88 -17.90
C GLU A 195 44.78 -10.81 -17.27
N ASP A 196 44.90 -10.42 -16.00
CA ASP A 196 46.18 -10.40 -15.26
C ASP A 196 46.89 -11.78 -15.26
N GLY A 197 46.11 -12.82 -14.95
CA GLY A 197 46.59 -14.15 -14.60
C GLY A 197 46.61 -14.41 -13.08
N VAL A 198 45.87 -13.63 -12.30
CA VAL A 198 45.59 -13.80 -10.87
C VAL A 198 44.08 -13.82 -10.69
N ALA A 199 43.56 -14.89 -10.09
CA ALA A 199 42.12 -15.03 -9.92
C ALA A 199 41.58 -14.10 -8.82
N ASN A 200 40.37 -13.57 -9.00
CA ASN A 200 39.74 -12.57 -8.14
C ASN A 200 39.83 -12.92 -6.62
N ASP A 201 39.71 -14.21 -6.24
CA ASP A 201 39.80 -14.64 -4.82
C ASP A 201 41.20 -14.55 -4.19
N LEU A 202 42.20 -14.15 -4.98
CA LEU A 202 43.61 -13.98 -4.62
C LEU A 202 44.18 -12.60 -4.99
N ASP A 203 43.39 -11.75 -5.66
CA ASP A 203 43.83 -10.45 -6.13
C ASP A 203 43.82 -9.37 -5.03
N ASN A 204 44.35 -8.19 -5.35
CA ASN A 204 44.23 -6.95 -4.59
C ASN A 204 43.82 -5.72 -5.44
N CYS A 205 43.56 -5.91 -6.75
CA CYS A 205 42.94 -4.96 -7.68
C CYS A 205 42.10 -5.70 -8.75
N ASP A 206 41.01 -6.37 -8.35
CA ASP A 206 40.12 -7.23 -9.16
C ASP A 206 39.62 -6.67 -10.53
N PHE A 207 39.92 -5.41 -10.87
CA PHE A 207 39.52 -4.73 -12.11
C PHE A 207 40.67 -3.90 -12.78
N ASP A 208 41.91 -3.98 -12.29
CA ASP A 208 43.00 -3.06 -12.63
C ASP A 208 44.38 -3.78 -12.79
N PRO A 209 44.75 -4.24 -14.01
CA PRO A 209 45.80 -5.26 -14.25
C PRO A 209 47.15 -5.02 -13.60
N ASN A 210 47.52 -5.84 -12.62
CA ASN A 210 48.67 -5.62 -11.75
C ASN A 210 49.61 -6.86 -11.50
N PRO A 211 50.13 -7.61 -12.50
CA PRO A 211 50.59 -9.01 -12.32
C PRO A 211 51.87 -9.26 -11.48
N ASP A 212 52.34 -8.27 -10.74
CA ASP A 212 53.30 -8.42 -9.64
C ASP A 212 52.72 -8.23 -8.23
N GLN A 213 51.40 -7.97 -8.10
CA GLN A 213 50.61 -7.97 -6.85
C GLN A 213 51.29 -7.15 -5.76
N ALA A 214 51.55 -5.89 -6.10
CA ALA A 214 52.21 -4.94 -5.22
C ALA A 214 51.19 -4.33 -4.24
N ASP A 215 51.61 -4.25 -2.98
CA ASP A 215 50.95 -3.54 -1.88
C ASP A 215 52.12 -3.03 -1.01
N VAL A 216 52.28 -1.72 -0.92
CA VAL A 216 53.37 -1.06 -0.18
C VAL A 216 52.99 -0.77 1.27
N GLU A 217 51.70 -0.77 1.60
CA GLU A 217 51.14 -0.38 2.90
C GLU A 217 50.86 -1.58 3.82
N ASP A 218 50.70 -2.80 3.29
CA ASP A 218 50.14 -4.02 3.92
C ASP A 218 48.67 -3.79 4.35
N ASP A 219 47.88 -3.31 3.39
CA ASP A 219 46.52 -2.78 3.50
C ASP A 219 45.47 -3.68 2.81
N LYS A 220 45.89 -4.36 1.73
CA LYS A 220 45.14 -5.21 0.78
C LYS A 220 44.50 -4.53 -0.45
N VAL A 221 44.63 -3.23 -0.65
CA VAL A 221 44.44 -2.63 -1.97
C VAL A 221 45.80 -2.55 -2.66
N GLY A 222 45.87 -2.84 -3.96
CA GLY A 222 47.15 -2.91 -4.69
C GLY A 222 47.64 -1.57 -5.23
N ASP A 223 48.97 -1.45 -5.42
CA ASP A 223 49.67 -0.25 -5.97
C ASP A 223 49.09 0.28 -7.32
N ALA A 224 48.23 -0.48 -7.99
CA ALA A 224 47.60 -0.13 -9.27
C ALA A 224 46.24 0.59 -9.11
N CYS A 225 45.44 0.19 -8.12
CA CYS A 225 44.08 0.68 -7.87
C CYS A 225 43.97 1.49 -6.57
N ASP A 226 45.01 1.50 -5.71
CA ASP A 226 45.06 2.28 -4.49
C ASP A 226 45.19 3.79 -4.75
N ASN A 227 44.14 4.54 -4.37
CA ASN A 227 44.09 6.00 -4.37
C ASN A 227 44.95 6.65 -3.27
N CYS A 228 45.62 5.87 -2.41
CA CYS A 228 46.29 6.36 -1.21
C CYS A 228 47.60 5.64 -0.82
N LEU A 229 48.55 5.55 -1.78
CA LEU A 229 49.91 4.96 -1.73
C LEU A 229 50.90 5.53 -0.65
N THR A 230 50.38 6.04 0.47
CA THR A 230 51.12 6.50 1.64
C THR A 230 50.42 6.20 2.98
N ALA A 231 49.17 5.74 3.00
CA ALA A 231 48.38 5.53 4.22
C ALA A 231 47.25 4.48 4.03
N GLN A 232 47.24 3.44 4.88
CA GLN A 232 46.24 2.35 4.83
C GLN A 232 44.78 2.87 4.86
N ASN A 233 44.03 2.63 3.79
CA ASN A 233 42.60 2.87 3.63
C ASN A 233 41.90 1.69 2.88
N PRO A 234 41.65 0.53 3.52
CA PRO A 234 41.09 -0.68 2.87
C PRO A 234 39.60 -0.58 2.44
N ARG A 235 39.12 0.63 2.21
CA ARG A 235 37.79 1.01 1.71
C ARG A 235 37.84 1.99 0.53
N GLN A 236 39.00 2.60 0.27
CA GLN A 236 39.19 3.59 -0.80
C GLN A 236 38.20 4.77 -0.73
N GLU A 237 37.88 5.20 0.50
CA GLU A 237 37.06 6.39 0.77
C GLU A 237 37.74 7.64 0.16
N ASP A 238 37.00 8.35 -0.70
CA ASP A 238 37.38 9.53 -1.49
C ASP A 238 36.13 10.44 -1.52
N ALA A 239 36.16 11.53 -0.75
CA ALA A 239 34.99 12.35 -0.47
C ALA A 239 34.57 13.31 -1.59
N ASP A 240 35.50 13.84 -2.39
CA ASP A 240 35.23 14.88 -3.40
C ASP A 240 35.42 14.42 -4.87
N GLU A 241 35.70 13.12 -5.07
CA GLU A 241 35.93 12.46 -6.36
C GLU A 241 37.16 13.00 -7.13
N ASP A 242 38.19 13.52 -6.43
CA ASP A 242 39.47 13.98 -7.01
C ASP A 242 40.39 12.82 -7.45
N GLY A 243 40.40 11.71 -6.70
CA GLY A 243 41.26 10.55 -6.90
C GLY A 243 42.50 10.45 -5.99
N GLU A 244 42.58 11.24 -4.91
CA GLU A 244 43.54 11.08 -3.80
C GLU A 244 42.76 10.87 -2.48
N GLY A 245 42.82 9.66 -1.90
CA GLY A 245 41.85 9.23 -0.88
C GLY A 245 41.93 9.93 0.50
N ASP A 246 40.83 9.88 1.25
CA ASP A 246 40.61 10.55 2.55
C ASP A 246 41.71 10.31 3.59
N ALA A 247 42.40 9.16 3.53
CA ALA A 247 43.45 8.82 4.50
C ALA A 247 44.80 9.52 4.25
N CYS A 248 45.00 10.07 3.04
CA CYS A 248 46.17 10.84 2.66
C CYS A 248 45.87 12.32 2.43
N GLU A 249 44.62 12.71 2.12
CA GLU A 249 44.26 14.13 2.13
C GLU A 249 44.01 14.67 3.56
N PRO A 250 44.79 15.65 4.06
CA PRO A 250 44.65 16.16 5.42
C PRO A 250 43.81 17.44 5.53
N ASP A 251 43.30 17.95 4.40
CA ASP A 251 42.69 19.27 4.22
C ASP A 251 41.29 19.14 3.52
N ILE A 252 40.55 18.04 3.77
CA ILE A 252 39.22 17.72 3.17
C ILE A 252 38.15 18.77 3.56
N ASP A 253 37.31 19.16 2.59
CA ASP A 253 36.19 20.12 2.64
C ASP A 253 34.93 19.40 2.07
N PHE A 254 34.33 18.49 2.84
CA PHE A 254 33.44 17.41 2.33
C PHE A 254 32.18 17.90 1.61
N ASP A 255 31.58 19.01 2.04
CA ASP A 255 30.40 19.61 1.40
C ASP A 255 30.74 20.85 0.53
N GLY A 256 32.00 21.31 0.56
CA GLY A 256 32.50 22.42 -0.24
C GLY A 256 32.13 23.81 0.26
N ASP A 257 31.70 23.95 1.53
CA ASP A 257 31.31 25.23 2.13
C ASP A 257 32.49 26.22 2.26
N GLY A 258 33.72 25.71 2.36
CA GLY A 258 34.96 26.46 2.53
C GLY A 258 35.67 26.32 3.89
N HIS A 259 35.19 25.46 4.78
CA HIS A 259 35.85 25.04 6.03
C HIS A 259 36.19 23.54 5.97
N PHE A 260 37.41 23.17 6.36
CA PHE A 260 37.81 21.76 6.38
C PHE A 260 37.13 20.99 7.52
N ASN A 261 36.77 19.72 7.30
CA ASN A 261 36.04 18.84 8.24
C ASN A 261 36.57 18.85 9.69
N ALA A 262 37.87 19.13 9.88
CA ALA A 262 38.54 19.19 11.19
C ALA A 262 38.39 20.54 11.93
N GLY A 263 37.67 21.50 11.35
CA GLY A 263 37.40 22.83 11.90
C GLY A 263 36.04 23.39 11.50
N ASP A 264 35.15 22.51 11.05
CA ASP A 264 33.78 22.72 10.60
C ASP A 264 32.82 22.07 11.62
N ASN A 265 31.70 22.71 11.94
CA ASN A 265 30.66 22.20 12.83
C ASN A 265 29.50 21.45 12.14
N CYS A 266 29.41 21.44 10.80
CA CYS A 266 28.52 20.56 10.03
C CYS A 266 29.21 19.89 8.81
N PRO A 267 30.18 18.95 8.98
CA PRO A 267 30.96 18.30 7.90
C PRO A 267 30.21 17.42 6.87
N GLY A 268 29.14 17.92 6.30
CA GLY A 268 28.20 17.23 5.43
C GLY A 268 26.96 18.03 5.04
N ASN A 269 26.83 19.31 5.42
CA ASN A 269 25.70 20.18 5.07
C ASN A 269 26.13 21.67 4.98
N GLU A 270 26.39 22.19 3.77
CA GLU A 270 26.94 23.54 3.50
C GLU A 270 26.48 24.64 4.51
N ASN A 271 27.33 25.03 5.47
CA ASN A 271 27.00 26.09 6.44
C ASN A 271 28.09 27.20 6.59
N PRO A 272 28.46 27.97 5.53
CA PRO A 272 29.66 28.84 5.53
C PRO A 272 29.76 29.93 6.60
N GLY A 273 28.68 30.22 7.31
CA GLY A 273 28.66 31.15 8.45
C GLY A 273 29.11 30.51 9.77
N GLN A 274 29.04 29.18 9.90
CA GLN A 274 29.37 28.38 11.09
C GLN A 274 28.60 28.89 12.32
N GLU A 275 27.31 29.15 12.13
CA GLU A 275 26.37 29.40 13.21
C GLU A 275 26.19 28.13 14.10
N ASN A 276 26.02 28.38 15.39
CA ASN A 276 25.88 27.45 16.52
C ASN A 276 25.34 28.30 17.69
N VAL A 277 24.07 28.13 18.07
CA VAL A 277 23.39 28.99 19.05
C VAL A 277 23.74 28.61 20.51
N ASP A 278 23.79 27.32 20.80
CA ASP A 278 23.93 26.72 22.13
C ASP A 278 25.38 26.72 22.69
N GLY A 279 26.35 26.29 21.86
CA GLY A 279 27.77 26.10 22.19
C GLY A 279 28.33 24.66 22.23
N ASP A 280 27.62 23.57 21.88
CA ASP A 280 28.12 22.19 22.07
C ASP A 280 29.22 21.77 21.09
N GLY A 281 29.05 22.09 19.80
CA GLY A 281 29.94 21.66 18.72
C GLY A 281 29.29 21.28 17.38
N PHE A 282 27.97 21.09 17.30
CA PHE A 282 27.25 21.01 16.02
C PHE A 282 26.91 22.43 15.50
N GLY A 283 26.45 22.56 14.26
CA GLY A 283 26.00 23.85 13.72
C GLY A 283 24.51 23.85 13.42
N ASP A 284 23.87 25.01 13.47
CA ASP A 284 22.40 25.16 13.34
C ASP A 284 21.79 24.44 12.12
N VAL A 285 22.58 24.20 11.07
CA VAL A 285 22.18 23.52 9.81
C VAL A 285 22.11 21.99 9.93
N CYS A 286 22.86 21.39 10.87
CA CYS A 286 22.90 19.95 11.11
C CYS A 286 22.49 19.56 12.54
N ASP A 287 22.15 20.54 13.38
CA ASP A 287 21.63 20.33 14.71
C ASP A 287 20.15 19.91 14.69
N LEU A 288 19.76 19.14 15.70
CA LEU A 288 18.40 18.67 15.91
C LEU A 288 17.69 19.40 17.06
N ASP A 289 18.42 20.15 17.90
CA ASP A 289 17.95 20.91 19.07
C ASP A 289 18.84 22.17 19.18
N ILE A 290 18.48 23.25 18.47
CA ILE A 290 19.40 24.38 18.18
C ILE A 290 19.87 25.13 19.44
N ASP A 291 19.17 25.03 20.56
CA ASP A 291 19.50 25.77 21.78
C ASP A 291 19.72 24.93 23.07
N ASP A 292 19.77 23.58 22.94
CA ASP A 292 20.08 22.59 24.00
C ASP A 292 19.09 22.63 25.18
N ASP A 293 17.79 22.78 24.88
CA ASP A 293 16.70 22.78 25.88
C ASP A 293 16.02 21.41 26.06
N GLY A 294 16.07 20.56 25.03
CA GLY A 294 15.46 19.24 24.98
C GLY A 294 14.31 19.08 23.98
N LEU A 295 13.94 20.12 23.22
CA LEU A 295 12.87 20.13 22.22
C LEU A 295 13.43 20.20 20.79
N PRO A 296 13.10 19.25 19.89
CA PRO A 296 13.75 19.20 18.59
C PRO A 296 13.13 20.13 17.54
N ASN A 297 13.99 20.67 16.65
CA ASN A 297 13.71 21.62 15.54
C ASN A 297 12.74 21.10 14.44
N LEU A 298 12.00 20.02 14.68
CA LEU A 298 11.26 19.28 13.65
C LEU A 298 9.86 19.86 13.40
N PRO A 299 9.35 19.82 12.16
CA PRO A 299 8.17 20.57 11.76
C PRO A 299 6.86 20.02 12.36
N GLU A 300 6.27 20.81 13.27
CA GLU A 300 4.99 20.61 13.98
C GLU A 300 4.92 19.39 14.93
N PRO A 301 4.64 19.59 16.25
CA PRO A 301 4.90 20.78 17.06
C PRO A 301 5.60 20.41 18.38
N GLN A 302 6.85 20.87 18.58
CA GLN A 302 7.56 20.70 19.86
C GLN A 302 8.25 21.98 20.34
N ASP A 303 8.73 22.85 19.43
CA ASP A 303 9.30 24.13 19.80
C ASP A 303 8.65 25.33 19.06
N ASN A 304 8.31 26.38 19.83
CA ASN A 304 7.78 27.67 19.41
C ASN A 304 8.79 28.83 19.53
N CYS A 305 10.04 28.56 19.95
CA CYS A 305 11.12 29.54 20.10
C CYS A 305 12.52 29.00 19.71
N GLU A 306 12.69 28.57 18.45
CA GLU A 306 13.85 27.96 17.71
C GLU A 306 15.31 28.43 18.03
N SER A 307 15.53 29.38 18.93
CA SER A 307 16.85 29.86 19.37
C SER A 307 16.85 30.54 20.76
N VAL A 308 15.83 30.29 21.59
CA VAL A 308 15.69 30.81 22.96
C VAL A 308 15.09 29.75 23.91
N PRO A 309 15.92 29.03 24.72
CA PRO A 309 15.51 27.85 25.49
C PRO A 309 14.28 28.06 26.38
N ASN A 310 13.20 27.30 26.14
CA ASN A 310 11.89 27.54 26.75
C ASN A 310 10.99 26.29 26.96
N ILE A 311 11.56 25.14 27.31
CA ILE A 311 11.01 23.77 27.59
C ILE A 311 9.54 23.61 28.10
N PHE A 312 8.93 24.66 28.65
CA PHE A 312 7.53 24.70 29.04
C PHE A 312 6.56 25.16 27.94
N GLN A 313 7.07 25.70 26.82
CA GLN A 313 6.32 26.08 25.61
C GLN A 313 5.11 26.98 25.93
N GLU A 314 5.35 28.00 26.77
CA GLU A 314 4.35 29.02 27.11
C GLU A 314 4.07 29.88 25.86
N ASP A 315 2.79 29.99 25.48
CA ASP A 315 2.23 30.76 24.37
C ASP A 315 0.90 31.36 24.88
N THR A 316 0.93 32.63 25.29
CA THR A 316 -0.17 33.27 26.01
C THR A 316 -1.34 33.71 25.12
N ASP A 317 -1.09 34.12 23.87
CA ASP A 317 -2.15 34.61 22.96
C ASP A 317 -2.65 33.53 21.97
N GLY A 318 -1.83 32.52 21.67
CA GLY A 318 -2.14 31.40 20.79
C GLY A 318 -1.85 31.64 19.30
N ASP A 319 -0.94 32.55 18.94
CA ASP A 319 -0.51 32.78 17.54
C ASP A 319 0.59 31.81 17.05
N GLY A 320 1.32 31.16 17.97
CA GLY A 320 2.27 30.08 17.69
C GLY A 320 3.75 30.44 17.82
N ALA A 321 4.09 31.64 18.30
CA ALA A 321 5.38 31.97 18.89
C ALA A 321 5.28 31.95 20.43
N GLY A 322 6.37 31.69 21.15
CA GLY A 322 6.35 31.58 22.61
C GLY A 322 6.73 32.85 23.38
N ASP A 323 6.22 32.99 24.60
CA ASP A 323 6.50 34.06 25.60
C ASP A 323 8.01 34.22 25.92
N ALA A 324 8.87 33.29 25.48
CA ALA A 324 10.32 33.38 25.64
C ALA A 324 11.03 34.16 24.51
N CYS A 325 10.43 34.23 23.32
CA CYS A 325 10.99 34.85 22.13
C CYS A 325 10.14 36.00 21.55
N GLU A 326 8.91 36.18 22.05
CA GLU A 326 8.06 37.35 21.83
C GLU A 326 8.56 38.63 22.55
N ASP A 327 7.82 39.73 22.38
CA ASP A 327 8.13 41.08 22.89
C ASP A 327 6.81 41.81 23.32
N ASP A 328 5.64 41.11 23.32
CA ASP A 328 4.24 41.60 23.50
C ASP A 328 3.31 40.38 23.85
N ASP A 329 3.60 39.63 24.93
CA ASP A 329 3.15 38.24 25.19
C ASP A 329 1.63 37.98 25.03
N ASP A 330 0.76 38.93 25.39
CA ASP A 330 -0.70 38.80 25.25
C ASP A 330 -1.29 39.39 23.96
N ASN A 331 -0.46 39.97 23.09
CA ASN A 331 -0.80 40.57 21.81
C ASN A 331 -1.88 41.67 21.90
N ASP A 332 -1.97 42.40 23.02
CA ASP A 332 -2.80 43.61 23.09
C ASP A 332 -2.18 44.79 22.32
N GLY A 333 -0.85 44.77 22.09
CA GLY A 333 -0.10 45.78 21.36
C GLY A 333 0.65 46.76 22.27
N ILE A 334 1.05 46.31 23.46
CA ILE A 334 1.84 47.02 24.45
C ILE A 334 2.94 46.07 24.96
N VAL A 335 4.12 46.18 24.36
CA VAL A 335 5.32 45.41 24.74
C VAL A 335 5.55 45.32 26.27
N ASP A 336 5.88 44.13 26.76
CA ASP A 336 5.92 43.73 28.19
C ASP A 336 6.75 44.67 29.06
N ALA A 337 7.81 45.25 28.47
CA ALA A 337 8.71 46.19 29.12
C ALA A 337 8.07 47.56 29.46
N ASP A 338 6.95 47.92 28.82
CA ASP A 338 6.11 49.08 29.13
C ASP A 338 4.71 48.68 29.68
N ASP A 339 4.35 47.37 29.69
CA ASP A 339 3.08 46.85 30.21
C ASP A 339 3.05 46.64 31.74
N ASN A 340 1.85 46.51 32.31
CA ASN A 340 1.59 46.25 33.73
C ASN A 340 0.79 44.97 34.03
N CYS A 341 0.38 44.22 32.99
CA CYS A 341 -0.11 42.83 33.01
C CYS A 341 0.28 42.07 31.71
N PRO A 342 1.58 41.84 31.41
CA PRO A 342 2.04 41.30 30.11
C PRO A 342 1.29 40.08 29.55
N HIS A 343 0.78 39.20 30.41
CA HIS A 343 0.08 37.98 30.00
C HIS A 343 -1.47 38.08 30.09
N VAL A 344 -2.08 39.29 30.11
CA VAL A 344 -3.54 39.48 30.31
C VAL A 344 -4.06 40.77 29.63
N GLN A 345 -4.48 40.65 28.36
CA GLN A 345 -4.88 41.78 27.47
C GLN A 345 -5.67 42.90 28.16
N ASN A 346 -5.08 44.09 28.29
CA ASN A 346 -5.61 45.18 29.11
C ASN A 346 -5.44 46.61 28.57
N GLN A 347 -5.31 46.83 27.25
CA GLN A 347 -5.09 48.06 26.42
C GLN A 347 -5.38 49.46 26.98
N ASP A 348 -6.23 49.61 28.00
CA ASP A 348 -6.41 50.86 28.74
C ASP A 348 -5.38 51.09 29.86
N GLN A 349 -4.54 50.09 30.17
CA GLN A 349 -3.42 50.12 31.10
C GLN A 349 -3.82 50.74 32.46
N THR A 350 -4.99 50.35 32.96
CA THR A 350 -5.54 50.90 34.19
C THR A 350 -4.85 50.33 35.43
N ASP A 351 -4.32 51.22 36.28
CA ASP A 351 -3.81 50.92 37.62
C ASP A 351 -4.53 51.89 38.61
N THR A 352 -5.48 51.36 39.39
CA THR A 352 -6.33 52.13 40.30
C THR A 352 -5.64 52.45 41.64
N ASP A 353 -4.72 51.60 42.10
CA ASP A 353 -4.07 51.65 43.41
C ASP A 353 -2.70 52.37 43.37
N ALA A 354 -2.08 52.41 42.19
CA ALA A 354 -0.76 52.94 41.83
C ALA A 354 0.43 52.11 42.35
N ASN A 355 0.33 50.77 42.35
CA ASN A 355 1.45 49.88 42.68
C ASN A 355 2.35 49.52 41.50
N GLY A 356 1.85 49.57 40.26
CA GLY A 356 2.60 49.19 39.05
C GLY A 356 2.20 47.85 38.41
N ARG A 357 1.19 47.16 38.94
CA ARG A 357 0.46 46.06 38.30
C ARG A 357 -0.93 46.56 37.89
N GLY A 358 -1.47 46.12 36.76
CA GLY A 358 -2.74 46.61 36.23
C GLY A 358 -3.98 45.99 36.87
N ASP A 359 -5.09 46.72 36.91
CA ASP A 359 -6.41 46.31 37.43
C ASP A 359 -6.95 45.00 36.80
N ALA A 360 -6.40 44.57 35.65
CA ALA A 360 -6.72 43.30 34.99
C ALA A 360 -6.07 42.06 35.66
N CYS A 361 -4.92 42.24 36.32
CA CYS A 361 -4.15 41.18 36.98
C CYS A 361 -3.77 41.49 38.44
N ASP A 362 -4.11 42.67 38.97
CA ASP A 362 -3.80 43.12 40.33
C ASP A 362 -4.73 42.52 41.40
N HIS A 363 -4.47 41.25 41.74
CA HIS A 363 -5.13 40.47 42.81
C HIS A 363 -4.73 40.97 44.23
N ALA A 364 -4.56 42.27 44.44
CA ALA A 364 -3.88 42.89 45.59
C ALA A 364 -4.66 42.91 46.92
N THR A 365 -5.57 41.96 47.16
CA THR A 365 -6.09 41.67 48.50
C THR A 365 -5.24 40.65 49.28
N GLY A 366 -4.47 39.80 48.60
CA GLY A 366 -3.97 38.54 49.18
C GLY A 366 -5.16 37.59 49.28
N ASP A 367 -5.60 37.18 48.08
CA ASP A 367 -6.90 36.66 47.65
C ASP A 367 -6.55 36.03 46.28
N ASP A 368 -5.57 35.11 46.29
CA ASP A 368 -4.76 34.72 45.11
C ASP A 368 -5.59 34.13 43.95
N ASP A 369 -6.79 33.62 44.22
CA ASP A 369 -7.75 33.09 43.25
C ASP A 369 -8.98 34.01 43.01
N GLY A 370 -9.12 35.09 43.79
CA GLY A 370 -10.20 36.08 43.70
C GLY A 370 -11.56 35.66 44.26
N ASP A 371 -11.64 34.60 45.09
CA ASP A 371 -12.89 34.10 45.66
C ASP A 371 -13.54 35.06 46.72
N GLY A 372 -12.73 35.95 47.32
CA GLY A 372 -13.12 36.91 48.36
C GLY A 372 -12.81 36.50 49.81
N VAL A 373 -12.12 35.38 50.00
CA VAL A 373 -11.37 34.94 51.18
C VAL A 373 -9.91 35.38 51.00
N LEU A 374 -9.06 35.21 52.02
CA LEU A 374 -7.65 35.63 51.94
C LEU A 374 -6.75 34.44 52.25
N ASP A 375 -5.64 34.25 51.54
CA ASP A 375 -4.72 33.08 51.63
C ASP A 375 -4.14 32.77 53.03
N GLU A 376 -4.26 33.68 54.00
CA GLU A 376 -3.98 33.43 55.43
C GLU A 376 -5.13 32.75 56.22
N ASN A 377 -6.32 32.62 55.63
CA ASN A 377 -7.53 31.98 56.19
C ASN A 377 -8.20 30.99 55.22
N ASP A 378 -7.71 30.93 53.99
CA ASP A 378 -8.21 30.12 52.88
C ASP A 378 -7.65 28.68 52.90
N ASN A 379 -8.51 27.70 52.60
CA ASN A 379 -8.16 26.29 52.45
C ASN A 379 -7.93 25.81 50.99
N CYS A 380 -8.20 26.61 49.95
CA CYS A 380 -7.99 26.29 48.53
C CYS A 380 -7.46 27.46 47.66
N LYS A 381 -6.37 28.10 48.09
CA LYS A 381 -5.69 29.31 47.55
C LYS A 381 -5.40 29.46 46.05
N GLY A 382 -5.77 28.50 45.22
CA GLY A 382 -5.68 28.57 43.76
C GLY A 382 -6.96 28.13 43.04
N ILE A 383 -8.04 27.81 43.77
CA ILE A 383 -9.27 27.23 43.24
C ILE A 383 -10.48 27.86 43.97
N PRO A 384 -11.19 28.84 43.35
CA PRO A 384 -12.17 29.68 44.03
C PRO A 384 -13.30 28.94 44.75
N ASN A 385 -13.28 28.95 46.09
CA ASN A 385 -14.25 28.23 46.93
C ASN A 385 -14.92 29.10 48.04
N PRO A 386 -15.75 30.12 47.71
CA PRO A 386 -16.18 31.18 48.65
C PRO A 386 -17.02 30.78 49.87
N ASP A 387 -17.35 29.50 50.03
CA ASP A 387 -17.98 28.94 51.22
C ASP A 387 -17.03 28.19 52.16
N GLN A 388 -15.79 27.92 51.71
CA GLN A 388 -14.69 27.30 52.46
C GLN A 388 -15.10 25.97 53.09
N THR A 389 -15.82 25.15 52.30
CA THR A 389 -16.26 23.83 52.75
C THR A 389 -15.05 22.90 52.91
N ASP A 390 -14.95 22.32 54.09
CA ASP A 390 -14.00 21.31 54.55
C ASP A 390 -14.86 20.23 55.22
N SER A 391 -14.89 19.02 54.64
CA SER A 391 -15.88 17.99 54.96
C SER A 391 -15.40 16.97 55.98
N ASP A 392 -14.11 16.63 55.99
CA ASP A 392 -13.51 15.67 56.92
C ASP A 392 -12.89 16.36 58.17
N GLY A 393 -12.46 17.62 58.03
CA GLY A 393 -11.77 18.43 59.04
C GLY A 393 -10.24 18.44 58.94
N ASN A 394 -9.63 18.09 57.81
CA ASN A 394 -8.17 18.02 57.63
C ASN A 394 -7.52 19.41 57.46
N GLY A 395 -8.23 20.37 56.87
CA GLY A 395 -7.79 21.76 56.68
C GLY A 395 -7.39 22.15 55.25
N VAL A 396 -7.47 21.22 54.30
CA VAL A 396 -7.69 21.46 52.86
C VAL A 396 -9.19 21.73 52.67
N GLY A 397 -9.61 22.26 51.52
CA GLY A 397 -11.02 22.43 51.18
C GLY A 397 -11.48 21.46 50.10
N ASN A 398 -12.78 21.13 50.11
CA ASN A 398 -13.45 20.27 49.13
C ASN A 398 -13.21 20.61 47.64
N ALA A 399 -12.71 21.80 47.32
CA ALA A 399 -12.48 22.28 45.95
C ALA A 399 -11.04 22.05 45.47
N CYS A 400 -10.16 21.61 46.37
CA CYS A 400 -8.73 21.34 46.15
C CYS A 400 -8.28 20.13 46.99
N GLU A 401 -9.24 19.29 47.37
CA GLU A 401 -9.01 18.03 48.05
C GLU A 401 -8.59 17.02 46.98
N ASP A 402 -7.44 16.40 47.24
CA ASP A 402 -6.74 15.39 46.46
C ASP A 402 -6.44 14.30 47.50
N SER A 403 -6.95 13.09 47.25
CA SER A 403 -7.03 11.99 48.23
C SER A 403 -5.76 11.13 48.29
N ASP A 404 -5.07 11.00 47.17
CA ASP A 404 -4.03 9.98 46.94
C ASP A 404 -2.67 10.56 46.48
N ASP A 405 -2.58 11.90 46.40
CA ASP A 405 -1.43 12.71 46.02
C ASP A 405 -1.04 12.58 44.52
N ASP A 406 -1.98 12.35 43.59
CA ASP A 406 -1.70 12.26 42.14
C ASP A 406 -1.64 13.62 41.39
N GLY A 407 -2.40 14.62 41.84
CA GLY A 407 -2.47 15.96 41.25
C GLY A 407 -3.84 16.37 40.67
N VAL A 408 -4.78 15.44 40.52
CA VAL A 408 -6.19 15.69 40.20
C VAL A 408 -6.98 15.87 41.50
N THR A 409 -8.03 16.69 41.47
CA THR A 409 -8.88 16.92 42.67
C THR A 409 -10.06 15.97 42.66
N ASN A 410 -10.49 15.45 43.82
CA ASN A 410 -11.62 14.52 44.01
C ASN A 410 -12.99 14.99 43.44
N ALA A 411 -13.08 16.22 42.92
CA ALA A 411 -14.28 16.78 42.29
C ALA A 411 -14.22 16.78 40.75
N ALA A 412 -13.06 16.45 40.18
CA ALA A 412 -12.78 16.30 38.75
C ALA A 412 -12.21 14.90 38.42
N ASP A 413 -11.59 14.27 39.42
CA ASP A 413 -11.03 12.92 39.40
C ASP A 413 -12.10 11.83 39.22
N ASN A 414 -11.86 10.89 38.30
CA ASN A 414 -12.68 9.70 38.10
C ASN A 414 -12.29 8.49 38.99
N CYS A 415 -11.16 8.55 39.72
CA CYS A 415 -10.66 7.52 40.62
C CYS A 415 -10.16 8.03 41.99
N ASP A 416 -11.03 8.70 42.75
CA ASP A 416 -10.72 9.47 44.00
C ASP A 416 -10.06 8.78 45.21
N GLU A 417 -9.52 7.55 45.07
CA GLU A 417 -8.56 6.89 45.98
C GLU A 417 -7.48 6.03 45.25
N ALA A 418 -7.23 6.20 43.94
CA ALA A 418 -6.33 5.39 43.11
C ALA A 418 -5.62 6.17 41.96
N PRO A 419 -4.33 6.56 42.11
CA PRO A 419 -3.65 7.53 41.24
C PRO A 419 -3.65 7.26 39.73
N ASN A 420 -4.23 8.17 38.94
CA ASN A 420 -4.36 8.11 37.47
C ASN A 420 -4.36 9.51 36.82
N VAL A 421 -3.18 10.13 36.77
CA VAL A 421 -2.97 11.52 36.29
C VAL A 421 -3.39 11.73 34.82
N ASP A 422 -3.52 10.65 34.05
CA ASP A 422 -4.02 10.62 32.67
C ASP A 422 -5.55 10.61 32.55
N GLN A 423 -6.26 10.26 33.63
CA GLN A 423 -7.74 10.29 33.74
C GLN A 423 -8.43 9.54 32.59
N ALA A 424 -7.90 8.35 32.27
CA ALA A 424 -8.50 7.45 31.30
C ALA A 424 -9.89 6.96 31.75
N ASP A 425 -10.78 6.79 30.79
CA ASP A 425 -12.23 6.51 30.90
C ASP A 425 -12.66 5.94 29.53
N ILE A 426 -12.37 4.65 29.27
CA ILE A 426 -12.51 4.05 27.93
C ILE A 426 -13.99 3.91 27.50
N ASP A 427 -14.90 3.51 28.40
CA ASP A 427 -16.33 3.35 28.09
C ASP A 427 -17.15 4.66 28.16
N GLY A 428 -16.76 5.62 29.00
CA GLY A 428 -17.44 6.90 29.20
C GLY A 428 -18.53 6.91 30.28
N ASP A 429 -18.55 5.96 31.23
CA ASP A 429 -19.38 5.97 32.45
C ASP A 429 -18.99 7.13 33.39
N GLY A 430 -17.68 7.42 33.47
CA GLY A 430 -17.10 8.42 34.38
C GLY A 430 -16.57 7.85 35.70
N ILE A 431 -16.32 6.54 35.74
CA ILE A 431 -15.25 5.91 36.53
C ILE A 431 -13.98 5.95 35.64
N GLY A 432 -12.80 5.64 36.17
CA GLY A 432 -11.58 5.55 35.36
C GLY A 432 -10.94 4.16 35.37
N ASP A 433 -10.22 3.84 34.31
CA ASP A 433 -9.58 2.53 34.08
C ASP A 433 -8.69 2.05 35.25
N ALA A 434 -8.13 2.99 36.03
CA ALA A 434 -7.31 2.67 37.20
C ALA A 434 -8.10 2.15 38.42
N CYS A 435 -9.44 2.23 38.38
CA CYS A 435 -10.32 1.87 39.48
C CYS A 435 -11.67 1.23 39.10
N ASP A 436 -11.92 0.94 37.80
CA ASP A 436 -13.05 0.12 37.37
C ASP A 436 -12.78 -1.40 37.57
N GLU A 437 -13.73 -2.23 37.15
CA GLU A 437 -13.64 -3.69 37.03
C GLU A 437 -14.16 -4.16 35.63
N ASP A 438 -14.40 -3.27 34.65
CA ASP A 438 -15.07 -3.49 33.33
C ASP A 438 -14.66 -2.33 32.36
N ASP A 439 -13.35 -2.12 32.13
CA ASP A 439 -12.73 -0.88 31.54
C ASP A 439 -13.41 -0.32 30.27
N ASP A 440 -13.86 -1.17 29.34
CA ASP A 440 -14.51 -0.76 28.08
C ASP A 440 -16.05 -0.88 28.08
N GLY A 441 -16.61 -1.18 29.26
CA GLY A 441 -18.04 -1.21 29.52
C GLY A 441 -18.78 -2.31 28.75
N ASP A 442 -18.09 -3.37 28.35
CA ASP A 442 -18.58 -4.62 27.78
C ASP A 442 -19.78 -5.18 28.55
N GLY A 443 -19.58 -5.39 29.86
CA GLY A 443 -20.28 -6.35 30.69
C GLY A 443 -19.48 -7.60 31.07
N VAL A 444 -18.18 -7.66 30.73
CA VAL A 444 -17.17 -8.64 31.14
C VAL A 444 -16.08 -7.87 31.89
N ALA A 445 -15.47 -8.52 32.88
CA ALA A 445 -14.56 -7.85 33.82
C ALA A 445 -13.11 -8.24 33.55
N ASP A 446 -12.20 -7.27 33.47
CA ASP A 446 -10.80 -7.36 33.01
C ASP A 446 -10.00 -8.58 33.51
N GLU A 447 -10.18 -9.00 34.78
CA GLU A 447 -9.59 -10.26 35.31
C GLU A 447 -10.04 -11.55 34.56
N GLN A 448 -11.03 -11.44 33.68
CA GLN A 448 -11.66 -12.49 32.86
C GLN A 448 -11.89 -12.06 31.40
N ASP A 449 -11.42 -10.87 31.00
CA ASP A 449 -11.63 -10.33 29.66
C ASP A 449 -10.39 -10.59 28.79
N ASN A 450 -10.59 -11.15 27.60
CA ASN A 450 -9.50 -11.40 26.66
C ASN A 450 -9.14 -10.16 25.80
N CYS A 451 -9.95 -9.10 25.87
CA CYS A 451 -9.78 -7.83 25.16
C CYS A 451 -10.26 -6.62 25.97
N ALA A 452 -9.91 -6.53 27.27
CA ALA A 452 -10.33 -5.52 28.26
C ALA A 452 -10.32 -4.00 27.89
N THR A 453 -9.89 -3.61 26.69
CA THR A 453 -9.94 -2.22 26.19
C THR A 453 -10.67 -2.09 24.84
N VAL A 454 -11.32 -3.16 24.35
CA VAL A 454 -11.89 -3.30 22.98
C VAL A 454 -13.20 -4.13 22.93
N ARG A 455 -14.08 -3.91 23.90
CA ARG A 455 -15.53 -4.18 23.96
C ARG A 455 -16.10 -5.31 23.09
N ASN A 456 -15.94 -6.56 23.52
CA ASN A 456 -16.32 -7.80 22.83
C ASN A 456 -17.21 -8.78 23.66
N PRO A 457 -18.54 -8.54 23.82
CA PRO A 457 -19.34 -9.22 24.85
C PRO A 457 -19.69 -10.69 24.62
N ASP A 458 -19.18 -11.28 23.54
CA ASP A 458 -19.19 -12.70 23.25
C ASP A 458 -17.90 -13.41 23.71
N GLN A 459 -16.81 -12.68 23.95
CA GLN A 459 -15.49 -13.19 24.32
C GLN A 459 -15.04 -14.28 23.35
N ALA A 460 -15.04 -13.90 22.07
CA ALA A 460 -14.48 -14.71 20.99
C ALA A 460 -12.96 -14.78 21.12
N ASP A 461 -12.44 -15.98 20.88
CA ASP A 461 -11.10 -16.49 21.18
C ASP A 461 -10.94 -17.70 20.25
N SER A 462 -10.68 -17.42 18.97
CA SER A 462 -10.85 -18.39 17.89
C SER A 462 -9.66 -19.34 17.75
N ASP A 463 -8.42 -18.87 17.97
CA ASP A 463 -7.17 -19.66 18.02
C ASP A 463 -6.89 -20.31 19.40
N VAL A 464 -7.37 -19.68 20.49
CA VAL A 464 -7.19 -20.06 21.89
C VAL A 464 -5.79 -19.74 22.47
N ASP A 465 -5.29 -18.52 22.20
CA ASP A 465 -4.04 -17.93 22.74
C ASP A 465 -4.16 -17.37 24.19
N ASP A 466 -5.38 -17.09 24.68
CA ASP A 466 -5.77 -16.26 25.85
C ASP A 466 -6.01 -14.75 25.51
N ARG A 467 -5.83 -14.29 24.26
CA ARG A 467 -6.32 -13.00 23.72
C ARG A 467 -7.66 -13.19 22.97
N GLY A 468 -8.18 -12.17 22.30
CA GLY A 468 -9.46 -12.26 21.58
C GLY A 468 -9.50 -11.55 20.24
N ASP A 469 -10.30 -12.09 19.33
CA ASP A 469 -10.47 -11.68 17.93
C ASP A 469 -10.66 -10.15 17.80
N ALA A 470 -11.43 -9.54 18.72
CA ALA A 470 -11.75 -8.11 18.69
C ALA A 470 -10.55 -7.18 18.93
N CYS A 471 -9.51 -7.66 19.60
CA CYS A 471 -8.29 -6.91 19.90
C CYS A 471 -7.03 -7.52 19.26
N ASP A 472 -7.13 -8.63 18.52
CA ASP A 472 -5.99 -9.24 17.80
C ASP A 472 -5.77 -8.81 16.35
N SER A 473 -6.02 -7.52 16.08
CA SER A 473 -5.62 -6.82 14.84
C SER A 473 -4.09 -6.79 14.51
N ASN A 474 -3.28 -7.66 15.14
CA ASN A 474 -1.88 -7.90 14.81
C ASN A 474 -1.57 -9.36 14.43
N ASP A 475 -2.49 -10.30 14.65
CA ASP A 475 -2.46 -11.56 13.93
C ASP A 475 -3.01 -11.38 12.50
N ALA A 476 -2.98 -12.46 11.73
CA ALA A 476 -3.44 -12.50 10.34
C ALA A 476 -4.07 -13.86 9.96
N ASP A 477 -4.16 -14.80 10.89
CA ASP A 477 -4.70 -16.17 10.77
C ASP A 477 -5.61 -16.41 12.00
N ASP A 478 -6.73 -15.66 12.08
CA ASP A 478 -7.61 -15.46 13.25
C ASP A 478 -8.07 -16.78 13.97
N ASP A 479 -7.88 -17.96 13.38
CA ASP A 479 -8.21 -19.27 13.99
C ASP A 479 -7.10 -20.36 13.96
N ASP A 480 -5.85 -20.00 13.61
CA ASP A 480 -4.63 -20.85 13.64
C ASP A 480 -4.76 -22.18 12.84
N ASP A 481 -5.49 -22.16 11.71
CA ASP A 481 -5.55 -23.30 10.77
C ASP A 481 -4.35 -23.37 9.81
N GLY A 482 -3.71 -22.21 9.57
CA GLY A 482 -2.57 -22.05 8.68
C GLY A 482 -2.89 -21.33 7.36
N LEU A 483 -3.91 -20.46 7.36
CA LEU A 483 -4.38 -19.68 6.21
C LEU A 483 -4.77 -18.26 6.64
N GLU A 484 -4.14 -17.25 6.04
CA GLU A 484 -4.42 -15.85 6.41
C GLU A 484 -5.89 -15.45 6.14
N ASP A 485 -6.52 -14.59 6.96
CA ASP A 485 -7.96 -14.22 6.87
C ASP A 485 -8.39 -13.71 5.49
N GLY A 486 -7.46 -13.11 4.75
CA GLY A 486 -7.67 -12.61 3.38
C GLY A 486 -7.69 -13.70 2.30
N ALA A 487 -7.30 -14.93 2.66
CA ALA A 487 -7.30 -16.12 1.83
C ALA A 487 -8.30 -17.19 2.29
N ASP A 488 -8.69 -17.18 3.57
CA ASP A 488 -9.68 -18.08 4.15
C ASP A 488 -11.15 -17.69 3.81
N ASN A 489 -12.01 -18.69 3.60
CA ASN A 489 -13.45 -18.59 3.44
C ASN A 489 -14.28 -18.86 4.71
N CYS A 490 -13.67 -19.15 5.86
CA CYS A 490 -14.28 -19.12 7.19
C CYS A 490 -13.35 -18.58 8.32
N PRO A 491 -12.86 -17.31 8.30
CA PRO A 491 -11.78 -16.77 9.18
C PRO A 491 -11.97 -16.75 10.70
N LEU A 492 -12.86 -17.56 11.27
CA LEU A 492 -13.16 -17.72 12.70
C LEU A 492 -13.60 -19.18 13.01
N VAL A 493 -13.38 -20.14 12.09
CA VAL A 493 -13.92 -21.52 12.12
C VAL A 493 -13.01 -22.59 11.43
N ALA A 494 -11.69 -22.49 11.60
CA ALA A 494 -10.62 -23.45 11.28
C ALA A 494 -10.98 -24.59 10.32
N ASN A 495 -10.78 -24.37 9.02
CA ASN A 495 -11.19 -25.22 7.92
C ASN A 495 -10.16 -25.32 6.78
N ALA A 496 -8.90 -25.63 7.09
CA ALA A 496 -7.73 -25.73 6.19
C ALA A 496 -7.86 -26.61 4.93
N ASP A 497 -9.01 -27.24 4.66
CA ASP A 497 -9.36 -27.84 3.37
C ASP A 497 -10.23 -26.95 2.45
N GLN A 498 -10.61 -25.75 2.92
CA GLN A 498 -11.22 -24.63 2.19
C GLN A 498 -12.45 -25.02 1.34
N GLY A 499 -13.18 -26.05 1.76
CA GLY A 499 -14.30 -26.58 1.00
C GLY A 499 -15.46 -25.60 0.93
N ASP A 500 -15.82 -25.16 -0.28
CA ASP A 500 -17.10 -24.48 -0.59
C ASP A 500 -17.91 -25.39 -1.55
N SER A 501 -19.01 -25.97 -1.06
CA SER A 501 -19.89 -26.85 -1.84
C SER A 501 -20.96 -26.11 -2.66
N ASP A 502 -21.18 -24.81 -2.44
CA ASP A 502 -22.27 -24.01 -3.02
C ASP A 502 -21.77 -23.04 -4.10
N GLY A 503 -20.61 -22.42 -3.86
CA GLY A 503 -19.89 -21.50 -4.73
C GLY A 503 -20.18 -20.03 -4.46
N ASP A 504 -20.55 -19.66 -3.23
CA ASP A 504 -20.88 -18.28 -2.84
C ASP A 504 -19.74 -17.52 -2.14
N GLY A 505 -18.67 -18.23 -1.74
CA GLY A 505 -17.48 -17.67 -1.10
C GLY A 505 -17.44 -17.79 0.42
N ILE A 506 -18.38 -18.51 1.02
CA ILE A 506 -18.38 -18.91 2.45
C ILE A 506 -18.11 -20.42 2.52
N GLY A 507 -17.21 -20.87 3.39
CA GLY A 507 -16.86 -22.29 3.49
C GLY A 507 -17.92 -23.18 4.15
N ASP A 508 -17.89 -24.48 3.81
CA ASP A 508 -18.73 -25.57 4.34
C ASP A 508 -18.63 -25.74 5.88
N ALA A 509 -17.64 -25.12 6.52
CA ALA A 509 -17.46 -25.11 7.98
C ALA A 509 -18.34 -24.05 8.67
N CYS A 510 -18.59 -22.91 8.00
CA CYS A 510 -19.33 -21.76 8.53
C CYS A 510 -20.66 -21.47 7.79
N ASP A 511 -20.93 -22.08 6.62
CA ASP A 511 -22.24 -22.05 5.96
C ASP A 511 -23.32 -22.82 6.76
N ASP A 512 -24.48 -22.17 6.98
CA ASP A 512 -25.67 -22.77 7.62
C ASP A 512 -26.71 -23.32 6.63
N GLY A 513 -26.55 -22.99 5.34
CA GLY A 513 -26.96 -23.78 4.18
C GLY A 513 -28.44 -24.13 4.01
N SER A 514 -29.27 -23.21 3.48
CA SER A 514 -30.19 -23.46 2.33
C SER A 514 -31.33 -22.44 2.11
N ASP A 515 -31.78 -22.34 0.85
CA ASP A 515 -33.06 -21.79 0.35
C ASP A 515 -33.28 -20.25 0.36
N GLY A 516 -32.80 -19.57 -0.68
CA GLY A 516 -33.09 -18.16 -0.95
C GLY A 516 -34.59 -17.83 -1.07
N GLY A 517 -35.18 -17.23 -0.01
CA GLY A 517 -36.66 -17.17 0.13
C GLY A 517 -37.30 -16.07 0.99
N ALA A 518 -36.54 -15.08 1.48
CA ALA A 518 -37.01 -13.86 2.16
C ALA A 518 -37.84 -13.99 3.47
N ALA A 519 -37.13 -13.85 4.61
CA ALA A 519 -37.59 -13.44 5.95
C ALA A 519 -38.50 -14.42 6.75
N PRO A 520 -38.26 -14.58 8.06
CA PRO A 520 -38.70 -13.54 9.02
C PRO A 520 -37.71 -13.20 10.16
N GLU A 521 -37.88 -12.00 10.73
CA GLU A 521 -37.27 -11.57 12.01
C GLU A 521 -37.71 -12.44 13.21
N PRO A 522 -36.83 -12.70 14.19
CA PRO A 522 -37.19 -12.73 15.60
C PRO A 522 -37.22 -11.29 16.16
N GLU A 523 -38.30 -10.90 16.86
CA GLU A 523 -38.55 -9.48 17.16
C GLU A 523 -37.62 -8.85 18.23
N VAL A 524 -37.10 -7.67 17.88
CA VAL A 524 -36.41 -6.68 18.72
C VAL A 524 -37.02 -6.44 20.12
N SER A 525 -36.14 -6.31 21.13
CA SER A 525 -36.48 -5.66 22.40
C SER A 525 -36.22 -4.15 22.37
N SER A 526 -37.08 -3.40 21.67
CA SER A 526 -37.42 -1.98 21.89
C SER A 526 -36.27 -0.95 22.15
N GLY A 527 -35.92 -0.03 21.25
CA GLY A 527 -36.41 0.17 19.88
C GLY A 527 -36.26 1.60 19.31
N LEU A 528 -36.68 1.72 18.04
CA LEU A 528 -36.85 2.93 17.22
C LEU A 528 -37.36 4.18 17.98
N VAL A 529 -37.00 5.44 17.63
CA VAL A 529 -36.57 6.00 16.32
C VAL A 529 -35.59 7.17 16.53
N CYS A 530 -34.54 7.26 15.72
CA CYS A 530 -33.91 8.55 15.38
C CYS A 530 -34.04 8.81 13.86
N ALA A 531 -34.29 10.06 13.46
CA ALA A 531 -34.60 10.40 12.07
C ALA A 531 -33.83 11.64 11.60
N MET A 532 -32.64 11.41 11.03
CA MET A 532 -31.89 12.48 10.35
C MET A 532 -32.52 12.81 8.99
N GLN A 533 -32.82 14.10 8.76
CA GLN A 533 -32.76 14.64 7.40
C GLN A 533 -32.57 16.17 7.36
N ALA A 534 -31.37 16.56 6.90
CA ALA A 534 -31.01 17.76 6.13
C ALA A 534 -31.65 19.13 6.45
N MET A 535 -30.80 20.13 6.68
CA MET A 535 -31.17 21.55 6.66
C MET A 535 -31.88 21.97 5.36
N GLN A 536 -33.05 22.62 5.47
CA GLN A 536 -33.37 23.80 4.65
C GLN A 536 -34.55 24.69 5.11
N ARG A 537 -34.20 25.88 5.61
CA ARG A 537 -34.89 27.18 5.40
C ARG A 537 -36.44 27.26 5.56
N ARG A 538 -36.90 27.80 6.70
CA ARG A 538 -37.48 29.17 6.81
C ARG A 538 -38.07 29.47 8.20
N GLY A 539 -37.60 30.54 8.83
CA GLY A 539 -37.89 30.87 10.23
C GLY A 539 -39.21 31.58 10.55
N GLY A 540 -39.37 31.89 11.85
CA GLY A 540 -40.01 33.14 12.29
C GLY A 540 -40.87 33.12 13.55
N GLY A 541 -40.30 33.57 14.68
CA GLY A 541 -40.95 34.53 15.60
C GLY A 541 -41.57 34.01 16.92
N GLY A 542 -41.42 34.83 17.98
CA GLY A 542 -41.96 34.62 19.34
C GLY A 542 -40.94 33.97 20.29
N GLU A 543 -40.26 34.62 21.24
CA GLU A 543 -40.54 35.75 22.16
C GLU A 543 -41.30 35.35 23.45
N LEU A 544 -40.83 35.88 24.60
CA LEU A 544 -41.29 35.77 26.01
C LEU A 544 -40.58 34.65 26.83
N VAL A 545 -39.58 34.91 27.70
CA VAL A 545 -39.41 35.83 28.86
C VAL A 545 -39.83 35.23 30.22
N GLY A 546 -38.87 35.13 31.16
CA GLY A 546 -39.06 35.72 32.49
C GLY A 546 -38.48 35.03 33.75
N LEU A 547 -37.82 35.86 34.59
CA LEU A 547 -37.53 35.72 36.04
C LEU A 547 -36.36 34.78 36.42
N THR A 548 -35.24 35.19 37.05
CA THR A 548 -34.96 35.98 38.30
C THR A 548 -35.20 35.18 39.61
N ALA A 549 -34.52 35.34 40.75
CA ALA A 549 -33.75 36.49 41.30
C ALA A 549 -32.99 36.16 42.61
N LEU A 550 -32.34 37.19 43.21
CA LEU A 550 -31.92 37.36 44.63
C LEU A 550 -30.67 36.59 45.15
N LEU A 551 -29.89 37.05 46.16
CA LEU A 551 -29.40 38.39 46.60
C LEU A 551 -28.61 38.30 47.93
N ALA A 552 -27.43 38.96 48.02
CA ALA A 552 -26.74 39.58 49.20
C ALA A 552 -26.84 38.97 50.64
N GLY A 553 -25.82 39.02 51.52
CA GLY A 553 -24.49 39.66 51.50
C GLY A 553 -24.17 40.48 52.78
N ALA A 554 -22.90 40.94 52.90
CA ALA A 554 -22.39 42.08 53.69
C ALA A 554 -22.10 42.01 55.22
N LEU A 555 -21.03 42.76 55.62
CA LEU A 555 -20.58 43.20 56.97
C LEU A 555 -19.80 42.18 57.83
N GLY A 556 -18.71 42.50 58.53
CA GLY A 556 -17.89 43.73 58.60
C GLY A 556 -17.36 44.10 60.01
N LEU A 557 -16.20 44.80 60.06
CA LEU A 557 -15.48 45.38 61.24
C LEU A 557 -14.71 44.41 62.18
N GLY A 558 -13.38 44.61 62.33
CA GLY A 558 -12.51 43.85 63.28
C GLY A 558 -11.56 44.71 64.15
N ALA A 559 -10.44 45.18 63.56
CA ALA A 559 -9.48 46.17 64.09
C ALA A 559 -8.48 45.79 65.23
N ARG A 560 -7.18 46.01 64.92
CA ARG A 560 -6.00 46.17 65.83
C ARG A 560 -5.45 44.84 66.41
N ARG A 561 -4.13 44.62 66.56
CA ARG A 561 -3.15 45.60 67.11
C ARG A 561 -1.66 45.13 67.06
N ARG A 562 -0.76 45.99 66.55
CA ARG A 562 0.72 46.03 66.74
C ARG A 562 1.34 45.13 67.84
N ARG A 563 2.36 44.32 67.48
CA ARG A 563 3.77 44.38 68.00
C ARG A 563 4.65 43.28 67.35
N ARG A 564 5.69 43.60 66.57
CA ARG A 564 7.07 44.01 66.95
C ARG A 564 8.03 42.87 67.39
N ARG A 565 9.12 42.76 66.61
CA ARG A 565 10.50 42.30 66.94
C ARG A 565 10.84 40.80 66.94
N ALA A 566 11.45 40.39 65.82
CA ALA A 566 12.90 40.14 65.66
C ALA A 566 13.56 39.02 66.49
N GLY A 567 14.04 38.01 65.76
CA GLY A 567 15.47 37.66 65.79
C GLY A 567 16.23 38.60 64.86
#